data_AF-A0A0R1QI14-F1
#
_entry.id   AF-A0A0R1QI14-F1
#
_cell.length_a   1.000
_cell.length_b   1.000
_cell.length_c   1.000
_cell.angle_alpha   90.00
_cell.angle_beta   90.00
_cell.angle_gamma   90.00
#
_symmetry.space_group_name_H-M   'P 1'
#
loop_
_entity.id
_entity.type
_entity.pdbx_description
1 polymer ?
#
loop_
_entity_poly.entity_id
_entity_poly.type
_entity_poly.pdbx_seq_one_letter_code
_entity_poly.pdbx_strand_id
1 'polypeptide(L)'
;MKMSDLTDVVAEYATDLIDLLPVVSLKDFLHWYQLQVDPEFQPPPAKAKRALFAEVTLNLVQAEPANLLQFFDAEPETIPELEANRWPFAMSYDQRRLLTATGHLPVASTRQAHLYGNNVLVPAYSVLEIFRLQLLGADGRKALLTKARQEAKLLPAYQEAQAQRKQQQLEHRQQRANLKTAFWQSVEALRQKVPPAEQPLFQLAFWTQQINQVQKYWQLHTTDKSHAMADYYHLKGLAIAEFLESDDAHIKHGFYRPKQADRFYVSLCTEHFADYQLETDYSIPVYLYYQEHRAAIDACPMCHVSITKDYYALYFTQVKNADFTFSFHTPYPLGNHLYGPVNQYPRVHHQPNVDGDFTFGHAMDRELLRAVGEKNILDEFQQARLAFGEL
;
A
#
# COMPACT_ATOMS: atom_id res chain seq x y z
N MET A 1 31.48 -31.38 11.24
CA MET A 1 30.81 -31.07 9.96
C MET A 1 31.19 -32.16 8.98
N LYS A 2 30.23 -32.89 8.40
CA LYS A 2 30.52 -33.90 7.38
C LYS A 2 30.70 -33.16 6.04
N MET A 3 31.74 -33.51 5.27
CA MET A 3 32.05 -32.90 3.97
C MET A 3 30.87 -32.91 2.98
N SER A 4 29.88 -33.80 3.16
CA SER A 4 28.71 -33.93 2.27
C SER A 4 27.80 -32.69 2.25
N ASP A 5 27.65 -31.97 3.37
CA ASP A 5 26.74 -30.80 3.43
C ASP A 5 27.31 -29.57 2.70
N LEU A 6 28.63 -29.51 2.51
CA LEU A 6 29.27 -28.41 1.76
C LEU A 6 29.11 -28.62 0.25
N THR A 7 29.20 -29.88 -0.19
CA THR A 7 29.12 -30.29 -1.60
C THR A 7 27.77 -29.96 -2.22
N ASP A 8 26.68 -30.21 -1.48
CA ASP A 8 25.31 -30.00 -1.98
C ASP A 8 24.94 -28.51 -2.00
N VAL A 9 25.37 -27.72 -1.01
CA VAL A 9 25.17 -26.27 -0.99
C VAL A 9 25.98 -25.59 -2.09
N VAL A 10 27.17 -26.08 -2.41
CA VAL A 10 27.98 -25.49 -3.48
C VAL A 10 27.44 -25.90 -4.87
N ALA A 11 26.90 -27.12 -5.01
CA ALA A 11 26.25 -27.62 -6.23
C ALA A 11 25.01 -26.82 -6.61
N GLU A 12 24.18 -26.48 -5.63
CA GLU A 12 23.00 -25.66 -5.85
C GLU A 12 23.38 -24.21 -6.21
N TYR A 13 24.45 -23.66 -5.61
CA TYR A 13 24.88 -22.27 -5.80
C TYR A 13 25.76 -22.02 -7.03
N ALA A 14 26.53 -23.01 -7.48
CA ALA A 14 27.37 -22.88 -8.68
C ALA A 14 26.53 -22.65 -9.94
N THR A 15 25.29 -23.15 -9.98
CA THR A 15 24.37 -22.97 -11.09
C THR A 15 23.84 -21.52 -11.18
N ASP A 16 23.62 -20.86 -10.04
CA ASP A 16 23.15 -19.46 -9.96
C ASP A 16 24.29 -18.43 -10.10
N LEU A 17 25.52 -18.82 -9.74
CA LEU A 17 26.73 -17.99 -9.92
C LEU A 17 27.05 -17.72 -11.41
N ILE A 18 26.59 -18.60 -12.31
CA ILE A 18 26.81 -18.56 -13.77
C ILE A 18 26.18 -17.32 -14.42
N ASP A 19 25.04 -16.88 -13.90
CA ASP A 19 24.23 -15.84 -14.55
C ASP A 19 24.57 -14.42 -14.07
N LEU A 20 25.41 -14.27 -13.03
CA LEU A 20 25.57 -13.02 -12.29
C LEU A 20 27.00 -12.45 -12.22
N LEU A 21 28.02 -13.17 -12.68
CA LEU A 21 29.37 -12.58 -12.81
C LEU A 21 29.44 -11.70 -14.07
N PRO A 22 29.93 -10.44 -13.96
CA PRO A 22 30.29 -9.65 -15.13
C PRO A 22 31.24 -10.47 -16.01
N VAL A 23 31.09 -10.37 -17.32
CA VAL A 23 31.89 -11.06 -18.34
C VAL A 23 33.41 -10.78 -18.22
N VAL A 24 33.79 -9.85 -17.35
CA VAL A 24 35.15 -9.53 -16.92
C VAL A 24 35.40 -10.27 -15.59
N SER A 25 36.12 -11.38 -15.55
CA SER A 25 36.91 -11.99 -16.61
C SER A 25 36.95 -13.51 -16.44
N LEU A 26 35.90 -14.15 -16.92
CA LEU A 26 35.94 -15.58 -17.26
C LEU A 26 37.17 -15.93 -18.13
N LYS A 27 37.69 -14.94 -18.89
CA LYS A 27 38.95 -15.01 -19.60
C LYS A 27 40.17 -15.15 -18.67
N ASP A 28 40.24 -14.39 -17.58
CA ASP A 28 41.40 -14.41 -16.68
C ASP A 28 41.32 -15.58 -15.70
N PHE A 29 40.12 -16.01 -15.31
CA PHE A 29 39.89 -17.27 -14.60
C PHE A 29 40.35 -18.49 -15.42
N LEU A 30 39.92 -18.57 -16.69
CA LEU A 30 40.34 -19.67 -17.57
C LEU A 30 41.84 -19.60 -17.90
N HIS A 31 42.42 -18.39 -17.93
CA HIS A 31 43.86 -18.19 -18.11
C HIS A 31 44.65 -18.66 -16.87
N TRP A 32 44.19 -18.34 -15.65
CA TRP A 32 44.76 -18.85 -14.41
C TRP A 32 44.67 -20.38 -14.33
N TYR A 33 43.51 -20.96 -14.69
CA TYR A 33 43.30 -22.42 -14.71
C TYR A 33 44.22 -23.14 -15.71
N GLN A 34 44.39 -22.58 -16.92
CA GLN A 34 45.36 -23.05 -17.92
C GLN A 34 46.80 -23.07 -17.39
N LEU A 35 47.17 -22.08 -16.56
CA LEU A 35 48.53 -21.94 -16.04
C LEU A 35 48.84 -22.85 -14.85
N GLN A 36 47.82 -23.34 -14.13
CA GLN A 36 48.01 -24.06 -12.85
C GLN A 36 47.54 -25.52 -12.88
N VAL A 37 46.55 -25.87 -13.71
CA VAL A 37 45.82 -27.15 -13.57
C VAL A 37 45.86 -28.02 -14.83
N ASP A 38 45.70 -27.44 -16.02
CA ASP A 38 45.71 -28.20 -17.29
C ASP A 38 46.23 -27.35 -18.48
N PRO A 39 47.48 -27.56 -18.93
CA PRO A 39 48.09 -26.79 -20.00
C PRO A 39 47.55 -27.08 -21.41
N GLU A 40 46.77 -28.15 -21.61
CA GLU A 40 46.20 -28.51 -22.93
C GLU A 40 44.78 -27.95 -23.15
N PHE A 41 44.24 -27.23 -22.19
CA PHE A 41 42.88 -26.72 -22.21
C PHE A 41 42.66 -25.67 -23.32
N GLN A 42 41.63 -25.84 -24.17
CA GLN A 42 41.20 -24.84 -25.15
C GLN A 42 39.90 -24.13 -24.73
N PRO A 43 39.83 -22.79 -24.81
CA PRO A 43 38.65 -22.06 -24.35
C PRO A 43 37.45 -22.29 -25.28
N PRO A 44 36.27 -22.70 -24.76
CA PRO A 44 35.10 -23.00 -25.58
C PRO A 44 34.31 -21.73 -26.00
N PRO A 45 33.25 -21.83 -26.83
CA PRO A 45 32.39 -20.70 -27.19
C PRO A 45 31.68 -20.06 -25.98
N ALA A 46 31.27 -18.78 -26.09
CA ALA A 46 30.77 -17.96 -24.97
C ALA A 46 29.66 -18.59 -24.10
N LYS A 47 28.77 -19.40 -24.69
CA LYS A 47 27.69 -20.09 -23.97
C LYS A 47 28.17 -21.34 -23.22
N ALA A 48 29.17 -22.04 -23.75
CA ALA A 48 29.81 -23.20 -23.14
C ALA A 48 30.83 -22.81 -22.05
N LYS A 49 31.40 -21.61 -22.18
CA LYS A 49 32.29 -20.96 -21.22
C LYS A 49 31.66 -20.81 -19.81
N ARG A 50 30.36 -20.52 -19.76
CA ARG A 50 29.56 -20.34 -18.53
C ARG A 50 29.30 -21.64 -17.78
N ALA A 51 28.89 -22.68 -18.50
CA ALA A 51 28.69 -24.02 -17.93
C ALA A 51 30.01 -24.60 -17.40
N LEU A 52 31.10 -24.39 -18.14
CA LEU A 52 32.43 -24.86 -17.75
C LEU A 52 33.00 -24.12 -16.52
N PHE A 53 32.70 -22.83 -16.36
CA PHE A 53 33.07 -22.08 -15.16
C PHE A 53 32.42 -22.64 -13.90
N ALA A 54 31.12 -22.95 -13.97
CA ALA A 54 30.43 -23.57 -12.87
C ALA A 54 30.95 -24.96 -12.58
N GLU A 55 31.19 -25.78 -13.61
CA GLU A 55 31.78 -27.11 -13.44
C GLU A 55 33.16 -27.04 -12.77
N VAL A 56 34.02 -26.09 -13.17
CA VAL A 56 35.36 -25.91 -12.57
C VAL A 56 35.29 -25.32 -11.16
N THR A 57 34.40 -24.35 -10.91
CA THR A 57 34.18 -23.78 -9.57
C THR A 57 33.63 -24.85 -8.62
N LEU A 58 32.73 -25.70 -9.12
CA LEU A 58 32.19 -26.83 -8.39
C LEU A 58 33.29 -27.83 -8.05
N ASN A 59 34.10 -28.23 -9.04
CA ASN A 59 35.21 -29.16 -8.85
C ASN A 59 36.27 -28.60 -7.91
N LEU A 60 36.58 -27.30 -7.96
CA LEU A 60 37.55 -26.64 -7.07
C LEU A 60 37.08 -26.61 -5.63
N VAL A 61 35.79 -26.32 -5.40
CA VAL A 61 35.22 -26.32 -4.05
C VAL A 61 35.05 -27.74 -3.51
N GLN A 62 34.77 -28.71 -4.37
CA GLN A 62 34.71 -30.13 -4.01
C GLN A 62 36.09 -30.73 -3.72
N ALA A 63 37.13 -30.29 -4.42
CA ALA A 63 38.51 -30.75 -4.25
C ALA A 63 39.15 -30.15 -2.99
N GLU A 64 39.23 -28.82 -2.88
CA GLU A 64 39.77 -28.12 -1.70
C GLU A 64 39.24 -26.67 -1.62
N PRO A 65 38.33 -26.35 -0.67
CA PRO A 65 37.77 -24.99 -0.51
C PRO A 65 38.81 -23.87 -0.31
N ALA A 66 40.03 -24.20 0.11
CA ALA A 66 41.13 -23.25 0.30
C ALA A 66 41.63 -22.63 -1.02
N ASN A 67 41.51 -23.34 -2.14
CA ASN A 67 42.00 -22.87 -3.44
C ASN A 67 41.08 -21.82 -4.07
N LEU A 68 39.77 -21.88 -3.79
CA LEU A 68 38.82 -20.85 -4.21
C LEU A 68 39.07 -19.52 -3.47
N LEU A 69 39.45 -19.59 -2.19
CA LEU A 69 39.76 -18.41 -1.38
C LEU A 69 41.02 -17.69 -1.87
N GLN A 70 42.04 -18.44 -2.33
CA GLN A 70 43.26 -17.87 -2.93
C GLN A 70 43.00 -17.13 -4.25
N PHE A 71 42.03 -17.58 -5.05
CA PHE A 71 41.63 -16.90 -6.29
C PHE A 71 41.06 -15.51 -6.03
N PHE A 72 40.17 -15.37 -5.04
CA PHE A 72 39.58 -14.08 -4.68
C PHE A 72 40.53 -13.17 -3.87
N ASP A 73 41.58 -13.73 -3.26
CA ASP A 73 42.65 -12.93 -2.63
C ASP A 73 43.52 -12.18 -3.68
N ALA A 74 43.50 -12.60 -4.95
CA ALA A 74 44.30 -11.99 -6.03
C ALA A 74 43.65 -10.76 -6.70
N GLU A 75 42.31 -10.66 -6.70
CA GLU A 75 41.57 -9.49 -7.22
C GLU A 75 40.34 -9.16 -6.35
N PRO A 76 40.34 -8.03 -5.61
CA PRO A 76 39.24 -7.70 -4.71
C PRO A 76 38.04 -7.16 -5.51
N GLU A 77 37.25 -8.06 -6.06
CA GLU A 77 35.95 -7.72 -6.63
C GLU A 77 35.00 -7.23 -5.53
N THR A 78 34.20 -6.19 -5.86
CA THR A 78 33.23 -5.60 -4.95
C THR A 78 31.83 -5.59 -5.55
N ILE A 79 30.83 -5.93 -4.73
CA ILE A 79 29.41 -5.95 -5.13
C ILE A 79 28.68 -4.79 -4.44
N PRO A 80 27.98 -3.91 -5.18
CA PRO A 80 27.11 -2.89 -4.58
C PRO A 80 26.01 -3.52 -3.70
N GLU A 81 25.66 -2.87 -2.59
CA GLU A 81 24.62 -3.36 -1.65
C GLU A 81 23.25 -3.65 -2.32
N LEU A 82 22.91 -2.89 -3.36
CA LEU A 82 21.68 -3.07 -4.13
C LEU A 82 21.68 -4.36 -4.95
N GLU A 83 22.84 -4.76 -5.44
CA GLU A 83 23.04 -5.99 -6.18
C GLU A 83 23.25 -7.18 -5.24
N ALA A 84 23.77 -6.95 -4.03
CA ALA A 84 23.89 -7.97 -2.99
C ALA A 84 22.54 -8.59 -2.56
N ASN A 85 21.40 -7.94 -2.85
CA ASN A 85 20.05 -8.51 -2.68
C ASN A 85 19.64 -9.46 -3.80
N ARG A 86 20.24 -9.34 -4.99
CA ARG A 86 19.97 -10.15 -6.18
C ARG A 86 20.91 -11.34 -6.31
N TRP A 87 22.03 -11.29 -5.59
CA TRP A 87 22.92 -12.43 -5.48
C TRP A 87 22.26 -13.54 -4.64
N PRO A 88 22.52 -14.83 -4.92
CA PRO A 88 21.89 -15.99 -4.26
C PRO A 88 22.21 -16.11 -2.76
N PHE A 89 22.81 -15.09 -2.16
CA PHE A 89 23.25 -15.08 -0.78
C PHE A 89 22.11 -14.71 0.18
N ALA A 90 21.71 -15.68 1.01
CA ALA A 90 20.60 -15.59 1.95
C ALA A 90 20.82 -14.64 3.15
N MET A 91 21.11 -13.36 2.91
CA MET A 91 21.15 -12.32 3.95
C MET A 91 20.28 -11.13 3.57
N SER A 92 19.41 -10.69 4.48
CA SER A 92 18.58 -9.50 4.27
C SER A 92 19.40 -8.20 4.38
N TYR A 93 18.85 -7.11 3.84
CA TYR A 93 19.41 -5.76 4.00
C TYR A 93 19.72 -5.42 5.46
N ASP A 94 18.77 -5.69 6.38
CA ASP A 94 18.95 -5.41 7.81
C ASP A 94 20.08 -6.23 8.43
N GLN A 95 20.27 -7.47 7.99
CA GLN A 95 21.36 -8.33 8.45
C GLN A 95 22.71 -7.79 7.99
N ARG A 96 22.83 -7.36 6.72
CA ARG A 96 24.07 -6.76 6.22
C ARG A 96 24.40 -5.45 6.93
N ARG A 97 23.42 -4.56 7.10
CA ARG A 97 23.62 -3.33 7.89
C ARG A 97 24.06 -3.60 9.32
N LEU A 98 23.47 -4.59 9.97
CA LEU A 98 23.87 -5.00 11.31
C LEU A 98 25.33 -5.46 11.34
N LEU A 99 25.73 -6.36 10.43
CA LEU A 99 27.09 -6.89 10.36
C LEU A 99 28.11 -5.80 9.98
N THR A 100 27.75 -4.87 9.12
CA THR A 100 28.59 -3.71 8.80
C THR A 100 28.77 -2.79 9.99
N ALA A 101 27.69 -2.49 10.72
CA ALA A 101 27.76 -1.62 11.90
C ALA A 101 28.63 -2.22 13.03
N THR A 102 28.73 -3.55 13.11
CA THR A 102 29.53 -4.27 14.11
C THR A 102 30.88 -4.75 13.59
N GLY A 103 31.23 -4.42 12.35
CA GLY A 103 32.54 -4.74 11.76
C GLY A 103 32.71 -6.18 11.24
N HIS A 104 31.66 -7.00 11.25
CA HIS A 104 31.69 -8.37 10.69
C HIS A 104 31.48 -8.43 9.17
N LEU A 105 31.10 -7.33 8.54
CA LEU A 105 31.04 -7.18 7.09
C LEU A 105 31.58 -5.79 6.70
N PRO A 106 32.90 -5.67 6.46
CA PRO A 106 33.52 -4.39 6.15
C PRO A 106 33.07 -3.86 4.78
N VAL A 107 32.89 -2.55 4.70
CA VAL A 107 32.65 -1.86 3.43
C VAL A 107 33.98 -1.75 2.69
N ALA A 108 34.07 -2.37 1.51
CA ALA A 108 35.29 -2.37 0.71
C ALA A 108 35.43 -1.08 -0.12
N SER A 109 34.31 -0.57 -0.64
CA SER A 109 34.27 0.73 -1.33
C SER A 109 32.85 1.32 -1.27
N THR A 110 32.66 2.53 -1.80
CA THR A 110 31.32 3.09 -2.01
C THR A 110 31.11 3.35 -3.50
N ARG A 111 29.90 3.12 -3.99
CA ARG A 111 29.53 3.34 -5.40
C ARG A 111 28.31 4.23 -5.48
N GLN A 112 28.24 5.06 -6.52
CA GLN A 112 27.09 5.93 -6.76
C GLN A 112 25.97 5.12 -7.42
N ALA A 113 24.76 5.20 -6.89
CA ALA A 113 23.56 4.58 -7.43
C ALA A 113 22.42 5.61 -7.52
N HIS A 114 21.60 5.53 -8.56
CA HIS A 114 20.42 6.38 -8.72
C HIS A 114 19.20 5.69 -8.11
N LEU A 115 18.73 6.17 -6.97
CA LEU A 115 17.59 5.61 -6.23
C LEU A 115 16.56 6.70 -5.95
N TYR A 116 15.29 6.42 -6.24
CA TYR A 116 14.16 7.31 -5.92
C TYR A 116 14.36 8.76 -6.44
N GLY A 117 14.93 8.90 -7.64
CA GLY A 117 15.20 10.20 -8.26
C GLY A 117 16.45 10.92 -7.74
N ASN A 118 17.24 10.32 -6.85
CA ASN A 118 18.43 10.92 -6.26
C ASN A 118 19.68 10.04 -6.46
N ASN A 119 20.84 10.69 -6.57
CA ASN A 119 22.12 9.98 -6.58
C ASN A 119 22.59 9.76 -5.13
N VAL A 120 22.69 8.50 -4.73
CA VAL A 120 23.12 8.10 -3.38
C VAL A 120 24.40 7.26 -3.44
N LEU A 121 25.25 7.38 -2.43
CA LEU A 121 26.40 6.51 -2.26
C LEU A 121 25.96 5.24 -1.51
N VAL A 122 26.14 4.08 -2.14
CA VAL A 122 25.84 2.78 -1.55
C VAL A 122 27.15 2.06 -1.20
N PRO A 123 27.19 1.31 -0.08
CA PRO A 123 28.34 0.48 0.24
C PRO A 123 28.49 -0.63 -0.81
N ALA A 124 29.73 -0.96 -1.13
CA ALA A 124 30.10 -2.11 -1.90
C ALA A 124 30.96 -3.04 -1.04
N TYR A 125 30.60 -4.31 -1.02
CA TYR A 125 31.19 -5.32 -0.15
C TYR A 125 32.15 -6.19 -0.94
N SER A 126 33.18 -6.69 -0.27
CA SER A 126 34.07 -7.70 -0.86
C SER A 126 33.29 -8.99 -1.15
N VAL A 127 33.44 -9.49 -2.37
CA VAL A 127 32.89 -10.80 -2.78
C VAL A 127 33.37 -11.89 -1.81
N LEU A 128 34.65 -11.89 -1.46
CA LEU A 128 35.28 -12.83 -0.54
C LEU A 128 34.66 -12.80 0.87
N GLU A 129 34.42 -11.61 1.42
CA GLU A 129 33.81 -11.48 2.75
C GLU A 129 32.36 -12.00 2.75
N ILE A 130 31.60 -11.75 1.69
CA ILE A 130 30.26 -12.31 1.55
C ILE A 130 30.31 -13.84 1.45
N PHE A 131 31.26 -14.40 0.69
CA PHE A 131 31.45 -15.85 0.61
C PHE A 131 31.85 -16.46 1.96
N ARG A 132 32.76 -15.84 2.70
CA ARG A 132 33.16 -16.28 4.05
C ARG A 132 31.95 -16.38 4.97
N LEU A 133 31.05 -15.40 4.92
CA LEU A 133 29.79 -15.42 5.70
C LEU A 133 28.85 -16.55 5.27
N GLN A 134 28.84 -16.95 4.00
CA GLN A 134 28.03 -18.07 3.53
C GLN A 134 28.59 -19.42 3.97
N LEU A 135 29.91 -19.59 3.95
CA LEU A 135 30.60 -20.82 4.38
C LEU A 135 30.37 -21.15 5.87
N LEU A 136 29.91 -20.19 6.68
CA LEU A 136 29.49 -20.43 8.07
C LEU A 136 28.27 -21.35 8.17
N GLY A 137 27.51 -21.57 7.08
CA GLY A 137 26.24 -22.29 7.11
C GLY A 137 25.15 -21.56 7.91
N ALA A 138 23.94 -22.14 7.96
CA ALA A 138 22.81 -21.50 8.62
C ALA A 138 23.04 -21.26 10.13
N ASP A 139 23.61 -22.24 10.82
CA ASP A 139 23.85 -22.16 12.27
C ASP A 139 24.97 -21.18 12.62
N GLY A 140 26.07 -21.18 11.86
CA GLY A 140 27.17 -20.22 12.05
C GLY A 140 26.72 -18.79 11.78
N ARG A 141 25.92 -18.56 10.73
CA ARG A 141 25.31 -17.24 10.47
C ARG A 141 24.37 -16.81 11.60
N LYS A 142 23.54 -17.71 12.12
CA LYS A 142 22.64 -17.41 13.25
C LYS A 142 23.42 -17.03 14.51
N ALA A 143 24.51 -17.73 14.81
CA ALA A 143 25.39 -17.42 15.94
C ALA A 143 26.07 -16.04 15.75
N LEU A 144 26.60 -15.76 14.56
CA LEU A 144 27.23 -14.48 14.24
C LEU A 144 26.24 -13.32 14.34
N LEU A 145 25.03 -13.46 13.78
CA LEU A 145 23.99 -12.44 13.88
C LEU A 145 23.55 -12.20 15.33
N THR A 146 23.54 -13.24 16.16
CA THR A 146 23.23 -13.12 17.59
C THR A 146 24.31 -12.33 18.31
N LYS A 147 25.59 -12.64 18.06
CA LYS A 147 26.74 -11.89 18.58
C LYS A 147 26.71 -10.43 18.13
N ALA A 148 26.52 -10.19 16.83
CA ALA A 148 26.41 -8.85 16.27
C ALA A 148 25.24 -8.05 16.88
N ARG A 149 24.09 -8.68 17.17
CA ARG A 149 22.99 -8.00 17.89
C ARG A 149 23.38 -7.60 19.31
N GLN A 150 24.22 -8.37 19.99
CA GLN A 150 24.70 -8.03 21.34
C GLN A 150 25.70 -6.88 21.28
N GLU A 151 26.65 -6.93 20.35
CA GLU A 151 27.63 -5.87 20.13
C GLU A 151 26.97 -4.56 19.69
N ALA A 152 25.97 -4.63 18.81
CA ALA A 152 25.23 -3.47 18.36
C ALA A 152 24.59 -2.70 19.53
N LYS A 153 24.14 -3.37 20.59
CA LYS A 153 23.58 -2.71 21.79
C LYS A 153 24.58 -1.82 22.53
N LEU A 154 25.87 -2.08 22.35
CA LEU A 154 26.96 -1.30 22.96
C LEU A 154 27.34 -0.09 22.10
N LEU A 155 26.89 -0.02 20.84
CA LEU A 155 27.18 1.11 19.95
C LEU A 155 26.37 2.35 20.37
N PRO A 156 27.00 3.53 20.49
CA PRO A 156 26.28 4.78 20.81
C PRO A 156 25.14 5.08 19.83
N ALA A 157 25.37 4.87 18.52
CA ALA A 157 24.36 5.08 17.48
C ALA A 157 23.13 4.18 17.65
N TYR A 158 23.29 2.95 18.16
CA TYR A 158 22.17 2.07 18.46
C TYR A 158 21.36 2.57 19.66
N GLN A 159 22.05 3.02 20.72
CA GLN A 159 21.40 3.56 21.92
C GLN A 159 20.62 4.84 21.61
N GLU A 160 21.18 5.72 20.79
CA GLU A 160 20.52 6.94 20.32
C GLU A 160 19.30 6.60 19.45
N ALA A 161 19.43 5.72 18.46
CA ALA A 161 18.30 5.29 17.63
C ALA A 161 17.19 4.63 18.47
N GLN A 162 17.55 3.87 19.51
CA GLN A 162 16.58 3.29 20.43
C GLN A 162 15.88 4.35 21.28
N ALA A 163 16.61 5.36 21.78
CA ALA A 163 16.04 6.48 22.52
C ALA A 163 15.07 7.29 21.65
N GLN A 164 15.47 7.62 20.42
CA GLN A 164 14.62 8.31 19.44
C GLN A 164 13.35 7.51 19.14
N ARG A 165 13.47 6.19 18.92
CA ARG A 165 12.30 5.32 18.71
C ARG A 165 11.36 5.31 19.92
N LYS A 166 11.89 5.25 21.15
CA LYS A 166 11.09 5.31 22.37
C LYS A 166 10.38 6.66 22.50
N GLN A 167 11.07 7.75 22.18
CA GLN A 167 10.49 9.09 22.20
C GLN A 167 9.37 9.21 21.16
N GLN A 168 9.60 8.80 19.91
CA GLN A 168 8.57 8.78 18.87
C GLN A 168 7.37 7.93 19.28
N GLN A 169 7.60 6.75 19.87
CA GLN A 169 6.51 5.90 20.38
C GLN A 169 5.70 6.60 21.48
N LEU A 170 6.36 7.33 22.37
CA LEU A 170 5.70 8.11 23.42
C LEU A 170 4.87 9.25 22.82
N GLU A 171 5.43 10.00 21.87
CA GLU A 171 4.75 11.07 21.15
C GLU A 171 3.51 10.55 20.40
N HIS A 172 3.64 9.45 19.65
CA HIS A 172 2.50 8.82 18.98
C HIS A 172 1.43 8.34 19.98
N ARG A 173 1.83 7.78 21.12
CA ARG A 173 0.89 7.37 22.18
C ARG A 173 0.14 8.57 22.74
N GLN A 174 0.83 9.69 22.97
CA GLN A 174 0.23 10.92 23.49
C GLN A 174 -0.70 11.57 22.47
N GLN A 175 -0.30 11.65 21.21
CA GLN A 175 -1.17 12.11 20.11
C GLN A 175 -2.44 11.28 20.03
N ARG A 176 -2.33 9.95 20.09
CA ARG A 176 -3.50 9.05 20.09
C ARG A 176 -4.41 9.28 21.29
N ALA A 177 -3.85 9.47 22.48
CA ALA A 177 -4.63 9.78 23.67
C ALA A 177 -5.37 11.12 23.52
N ASN A 178 -4.72 12.14 22.96
CA ASN A 178 -5.33 13.45 22.72
C ASN A 178 -6.48 13.37 21.71
N LEU A 179 -6.28 12.65 20.59
CA LEU A 179 -7.33 12.41 19.59
C LEU A 179 -8.54 11.71 20.21
N LYS A 180 -8.30 10.66 21.00
CA LYS A 180 -9.35 9.94 21.71
C LYS A 180 -10.13 10.88 22.63
N THR A 181 -9.44 11.66 23.46
CA THR A 181 -10.06 12.60 24.39
C THR A 181 -10.88 13.65 23.67
N ALA A 182 -10.33 14.28 22.62
CA ALA A 182 -11.02 15.31 21.84
C ALA A 182 -12.28 14.75 21.17
N PHE A 183 -12.23 13.53 20.64
CA PHE A 183 -13.39 12.86 20.06
C PHE A 183 -14.50 12.67 21.09
N TRP A 184 -14.21 12.07 22.24
CA TRP A 184 -15.23 11.85 23.28
C TRP A 184 -15.75 13.15 23.91
N GLN A 185 -14.93 14.20 23.96
CA GLN A 185 -15.40 15.54 24.34
C GLN A 185 -16.42 16.09 23.34
N SER A 186 -16.27 15.80 22.03
CA SER A 186 -17.27 16.21 21.03
C SER A 186 -18.60 15.47 21.19
N VAL A 187 -18.56 14.19 21.58
CA VAL A 187 -19.75 13.38 21.89
C VAL A 187 -20.46 13.95 23.12
N GLU A 188 -19.70 14.28 24.17
CA GLU A 188 -20.26 14.87 25.38
C GLU A 188 -20.83 16.27 25.13
N ALA A 189 -20.16 17.08 24.32
CA ALA A 189 -20.66 18.40 23.92
C ALA A 189 -21.99 18.30 23.15
N LEU A 190 -22.16 17.28 22.31
CA LEU A 190 -23.44 16.98 21.67
C LEU A 190 -24.52 16.68 22.72
N ARG A 191 -24.24 15.77 23.67
CA ARG A 191 -25.18 15.37 24.73
C ARG A 191 -25.60 16.56 25.60
N GLN A 192 -24.69 17.48 25.90
CA GLN A 192 -24.98 18.64 26.76
C GLN A 192 -25.79 19.73 26.05
N LYS A 193 -25.60 19.89 24.74
CA LYS A 193 -26.28 20.94 23.96
C LYS A 193 -27.65 20.51 23.44
N VAL A 194 -27.86 19.22 23.20
CA VAL A 194 -29.14 18.70 22.69
C VAL A 194 -30.11 18.47 23.87
N PRO A 195 -31.34 19.02 23.81
CA PRO A 195 -32.38 18.75 24.81
C PRO A 195 -32.62 17.25 25.02
N PRO A 196 -32.88 16.76 26.24
CA PRO A 196 -33.02 15.32 26.52
C PRO A 196 -34.00 14.58 25.61
N ALA A 197 -35.12 15.22 25.22
CA ALA A 197 -36.12 14.64 24.32
C ALA A 197 -35.60 14.42 22.88
N GLU A 198 -34.65 15.25 22.42
CA GLU A 198 -34.07 15.18 21.08
C GLU A 198 -32.81 14.30 21.05
N GLN A 199 -32.24 13.96 22.22
CA GLN A 199 -30.96 13.26 22.30
C GLN A 199 -30.92 11.94 21.50
N PRO A 200 -31.93 11.05 21.55
CA PRO A 200 -31.87 9.81 20.79
C PRO A 200 -31.72 10.04 19.28
N LEU A 201 -32.48 10.99 18.72
CA LEU A 201 -32.40 11.37 17.31
C LEU A 201 -31.02 11.90 16.93
N PHE A 202 -30.49 12.87 17.68
CA PHE A 202 -29.21 13.51 17.35
C PHE A 202 -28.01 12.59 17.62
N GLN A 203 -28.09 11.71 18.62
CA GLN A 203 -27.08 10.68 18.84
C GLN A 203 -27.07 9.66 17.69
N LEU A 204 -28.25 9.19 17.25
CA LEU A 204 -28.33 8.29 16.11
C LEU A 204 -27.78 8.96 14.84
N ALA A 205 -28.11 10.24 14.60
CA ALA A 205 -27.58 10.99 13.47
C ALA A 205 -26.05 11.15 13.52
N PHE A 206 -25.49 11.49 14.69
CA PHE A 206 -24.05 11.59 14.89
C PHE A 206 -23.34 10.25 14.61
N TRP A 207 -23.82 9.16 15.20
CA TRP A 207 -23.19 7.85 15.01
C TRP A 207 -23.38 7.30 13.60
N THR A 208 -24.51 7.60 12.95
CA THR A 208 -24.73 7.32 11.52
C THR A 208 -23.68 8.02 10.64
N GLN A 209 -23.29 9.24 11.01
CA GLN A 209 -22.19 9.92 10.33
C GLN A 209 -20.86 9.19 10.56
N GLN A 210 -20.55 8.80 11.80
CA GLN A 210 -19.29 8.12 12.13
C GLN A 210 -19.14 6.78 11.41
N ILE A 211 -20.17 5.92 11.39
CA ILE A 211 -20.11 4.63 10.66
C ILE A 211 -19.86 4.83 9.16
N ASN A 212 -20.44 5.89 8.57
CA ASN A 212 -20.24 6.22 7.17
C ASN A 212 -18.82 6.73 6.88
N GLN A 213 -18.15 7.35 7.86
CA GLN A 213 -16.73 7.72 7.76
C GLN A 213 -15.81 6.49 7.88
N VAL A 214 -16.14 5.54 8.77
CA VAL A 214 -15.42 4.26 8.91
C VAL A 214 -15.49 3.45 7.62
N GLN A 215 -16.68 3.33 7.02
CA GLN A 215 -16.86 2.66 5.74
C GLN A 215 -15.92 3.21 4.66
N LYS A 216 -15.79 4.54 4.60
CA LYS A 216 -14.99 5.21 3.57
C LYS A 216 -13.51 5.09 3.81
N TYR A 217 -13.08 5.05 5.08
CA TYR A 217 -11.71 4.69 5.41
C TYR A 217 -11.34 3.33 4.82
N TRP A 218 -12.17 2.30 5.03
CA TRP A 218 -11.91 0.98 4.48
C TRP A 218 -11.96 0.95 2.95
N GLN A 219 -12.93 1.61 2.32
CA GLN A 219 -12.98 1.70 0.85
C GLN A 219 -11.72 2.28 0.21
N LEU A 220 -11.03 3.19 0.88
CA LEU A 220 -9.80 3.82 0.37
C LEU A 220 -8.53 3.03 0.69
N HIS A 221 -8.51 2.24 1.77
CA HIS A 221 -7.27 1.67 2.33
C HIS A 221 -7.19 0.14 2.29
N THR A 222 -8.25 -0.56 1.87
CA THR A 222 -8.20 -2.02 1.69
C THR A 222 -8.55 -2.43 0.25
N THR A 223 -7.69 -3.26 -0.34
CA THR A 223 -8.01 -4.05 -1.54
C THR A 223 -8.69 -5.38 -1.19
N ASP A 224 -8.60 -5.78 0.08
CA ASP A 224 -9.26 -6.96 0.61
C ASP A 224 -10.73 -6.66 0.87
N LYS A 225 -11.61 -7.36 0.14
CA LYS A 225 -13.07 -7.28 0.27
C LYS A 225 -13.58 -7.91 1.58
N SER A 226 -12.74 -8.61 2.34
CA SER A 226 -13.12 -9.21 3.64
C SER A 226 -13.47 -8.14 4.69
N HIS A 227 -12.77 -7.00 4.69
CA HIS A 227 -13.10 -5.83 5.51
C HIS A 227 -14.25 -4.99 4.92
N ALA A 228 -14.65 -5.23 3.67
CA ALA A 228 -15.76 -4.55 3.02
C ALA A 228 -17.15 -5.04 3.48
N MET A 229 -17.22 -5.89 4.52
CA MET A 229 -18.45 -6.56 4.96
C MET A 229 -18.83 -6.36 6.43
N ALA A 230 -18.18 -5.48 7.19
CA ALA A 230 -18.98 -4.78 8.19
C ALA A 230 -19.90 -3.87 7.37
N ASP A 231 -21.16 -4.25 7.23
CA ASP A 231 -22.09 -3.62 6.29
C ASP A 231 -22.54 -2.25 6.84
N TYR A 232 -21.58 -1.32 7.00
CA TYR A 232 -21.79 0.02 7.52
C TYR A 232 -22.72 0.82 6.60
N TYR A 233 -22.76 0.49 5.30
CA TYR A 233 -23.77 1.06 4.41
C TYR A 233 -25.16 0.52 4.71
N HIS A 234 -25.32 -0.77 5.02
CA HIS A 234 -26.58 -1.29 5.53
C HIS A 234 -26.95 -0.67 6.88
N LEU A 235 -26.02 -0.53 7.83
CA LEU A 235 -26.29 0.15 9.11
C LEU A 235 -26.73 1.60 8.91
N LYS A 236 -26.08 2.34 8.00
CA LYS A 236 -26.54 3.67 7.58
C LYS A 236 -27.94 3.61 6.96
N GLY A 237 -28.22 2.59 6.15
CA GLY A 237 -29.54 2.35 5.56
C GLY A 237 -30.62 2.12 6.61
N LEU A 238 -30.32 1.37 7.67
CA LEU A 238 -31.23 1.14 8.79
C LEU A 238 -31.57 2.44 9.54
N ALA A 239 -30.56 3.25 9.85
CA ALA A 239 -30.81 4.55 10.49
C ALA A 239 -31.63 5.50 9.59
N ILE A 240 -31.36 5.49 8.27
CA ILE A 240 -32.15 6.27 7.31
C ILE A 240 -33.60 5.76 7.25
N ALA A 241 -33.83 4.45 7.29
CA ALA A 241 -35.18 3.90 7.34
C ALA A 241 -35.95 4.40 8.57
N GLU A 242 -35.31 4.38 9.74
CA GLU A 242 -35.89 4.90 10.99
C GLU A 242 -36.18 6.41 10.91
N PHE A 243 -35.30 7.19 10.27
CA PHE A 243 -35.58 8.62 10.02
C PHE A 243 -36.78 8.82 9.09
N LEU A 244 -36.95 7.95 8.08
CA LEU A 244 -38.06 8.04 7.13
C LEU A 244 -39.41 7.66 7.74
N GLU A 245 -39.41 6.82 8.77
CA GLU A 245 -40.62 6.40 9.51
C GLU A 245 -41.01 7.39 10.61
N SER A 246 -40.13 8.32 10.96
CA SER A 246 -40.32 9.28 12.04
C SER A 246 -40.97 10.58 11.56
N ASP A 247 -41.96 11.07 12.31
CA ASP A 247 -42.61 12.38 12.09
C ASP A 247 -41.90 13.54 12.84
N ASP A 248 -40.66 13.34 13.30
CA ASP A 248 -39.92 14.36 14.06
C ASP A 248 -39.61 15.60 13.19
N ALA A 249 -39.95 16.78 13.70
CA ALA A 249 -39.81 18.07 13.00
C ALA A 249 -38.35 18.46 12.66
N HIS A 250 -37.36 17.85 13.32
CA HIS A 250 -35.94 18.04 13.04
C HIS A 250 -35.47 17.27 11.81
N ILE A 251 -36.28 16.33 11.31
CA ILE A 251 -35.97 15.50 10.15
C ILE A 251 -36.57 16.12 8.89
N LYS A 252 -35.74 16.24 7.84
CA LYS A 252 -36.15 16.72 6.53
C LYS A 252 -35.65 15.82 5.43
N HIS A 253 -36.55 15.43 4.54
CA HIS A 253 -36.21 14.66 3.35
C HIS A 253 -36.35 15.52 2.10
N GLY A 254 -35.56 15.19 1.08
CA GLY A 254 -35.57 15.90 -0.19
C GLY A 254 -34.96 15.07 -1.31
N PHE A 255 -35.13 15.58 -2.54
CA PHE A 255 -34.52 15.00 -3.72
C PHE A 255 -33.73 16.05 -4.50
N TYR A 256 -32.44 15.80 -4.68
CA TYR A 256 -31.56 16.63 -5.48
C TYR A 256 -31.38 16.00 -6.87
N ARG A 257 -31.66 16.78 -7.91
CA ARG A 257 -31.41 16.40 -9.31
C ARG A 257 -30.61 17.51 -10.00
N PRO A 258 -29.33 17.31 -10.30
CA PRO A 258 -28.55 18.30 -11.04
C PRO A 258 -29.04 18.43 -12.49
N LYS A 259 -28.66 19.51 -13.18
CA LYS A 259 -28.99 19.71 -14.60
C LYS A 259 -28.46 18.57 -15.48
N GLN A 260 -27.27 18.08 -15.17
CA GLN A 260 -26.64 16.91 -15.79
C GLN A 260 -26.68 15.73 -14.81
N ALA A 261 -27.84 15.08 -14.71
CA ALA A 261 -28.06 13.98 -13.77
C ALA A 261 -27.59 12.61 -14.29
N ASP A 262 -27.43 12.47 -15.60
CA ASP A 262 -27.06 11.20 -16.23
C ASP A 262 -25.55 10.99 -16.24
N ARG A 263 -25.12 9.73 -16.13
CA ARG A 263 -23.71 9.34 -16.34
C ARG A 263 -23.57 8.62 -17.67
N PHE A 264 -22.60 9.07 -18.45
CA PHE A 264 -22.25 8.49 -19.74
C PHE A 264 -21.02 7.59 -19.57
N TYR A 265 -21.08 6.38 -20.10
CA TYR A 265 -19.96 5.48 -20.25
C TYR A 265 -19.74 5.31 -21.75
N VAL A 266 -18.70 5.97 -22.26
CA VAL A 266 -18.37 6.02 -23.69
C VAL A 266 -17.10 5.22 -23.91
N SER A 267 -17.18 4.17 -24.72
CA SER A 267 -16.05 3.41 -25.22
C SER A 267 -15.99 3.59 -26.73
N LEU A 268 -14.97 4.30 -27.20
CA LEU A 268 -14.76 4.54 -28.62
C LEU A 268 -14.01 3.37 -29.26
N CYS A 269 -14.28 3.09 -30.53
CA CYS A 269 -13.43 2.21 -31.32
C CYS A 269 -12.08 2.90 -31.63
N THR A 270 -11.11 2.16 -32.15
CA THR A 270 -9.76 2.70 -32.46
C THR A 270 -9.80 3.94 -33.36
N GLU A 271 -10.69 3.96 -34.36
CA GLU A 271 -10.84 5.08 -35.30
C GLU A 271 -11.37 6.33 -34.60
N HIS A 272 -12.56 6.25 -33.99
CA HIS A 272 -13.14 7.39 -33.27
C HIS A 272 -12.30 7.84 -32.06
N PHE A 273 -11.51 6.94 -31.46
CA PHE A 273 -10.57 7.31 -30.41
C PHE A 273 -9.39 8.12 -30.97
N ALA A 274 -8.87 7.77 -32.15
CA ALA A 274 -7.85 8.55 -32.83
C ALA A 274 -8.38 9.94 -33.23
N ASP A 275 -9.62 10.02 -33.73
CA ASP A 275 -10.28 11.30 -34.04
C ASP A 275 -10.40 12.17 -32.79
N TYR A 276 -10.91 11.59 -31.69
CA TYR A 276 -10.96 12.25 -30.38
C TYR A 276 -9.60 12.79 -29.94
N GLN A 277 -8.53 12.00 -30.09
CA GLN A 277 -7.17 12.43 -29.76
C GLN A 277 -6.73 13.62 -30.61
N LEU A 278 -6.99 13.59 -31.92
CA LEU A 278 -6.56 14.63 -32.86
C LEU A 278 -7.32 15.94 -32.66
N GLU A 279 -8.63 15.86 -32.44
CA GLU A 279 -9.49 17.04 -32.32
C GLU A 279 -9.39 17.72 -30.96
N THR A 280 -9.24 16.92 -29.91
CA THR A 280 -9.31 17.44 -28.54
C THR A 280 -7.95 17.57 -27.87
N ASP A 281 -6.93 16.85 -28.33
CA ASP A 281 -5.66 16.67 -27.60
C ASP A 281 -5.91 16.28 -26.12
N TYR A 282 -6.96 15.48 -25.88
CA TYR A 282 -7.46 15.10 -24.55
C TYR A 282 -7.92 16.26 -23.64
N SER A 283 -8.06 17.47 -24.18
CA SER A 283 -8.43 18.66 -23.40
C SER A 283 -9.89 18.63 -22.90
N ILE A 284 -10.76 17.85 -23.53
CA ILE A 284 -12.15 17.66 -23.10
C ILE A 284 -12.42 16.21 -22.73
N PRO A 285 -13.29 15.93 -21.74
CA PRO A 285 -13.72 14.58 -21.44
C PRO A 285 -14.38 13.89 -22.64
N VAL A 286 -14.14 12.59 -22.81
CA VAL A 286 -14.70 11.75 -23.89
C VAL A 286 -16.22 11.84 -24.04
N TYR A 287 -16.97 12.13 -22.97
CA TYR A 287 -18.42 12.26 -23.05
C TYR A 287 -18.87 13.56 -23.76
N LEU A 288 -18.08 14.64 -23.68
CA LEU A 288 -18.37 15.89 -24.42
C LEU A 288 -18.13 15.69 -25.91
N TYR A 289 -17.01 15.04 -26.25
CA TYR A 289 -16.76 14.59 -27.63
C TYR A 289 -17.90 13.72 -28.16
N TYR A 290 -18.38 12.75 -27.36
CA TYR A 290 -19.56 11.97 -27.74
C TYR A 290 -20.81 12.83 -27.98
N GLN A 291 -21.06 13.87 -27.18
CA GLN A 291 -22.21 14.75 -27.39
C GLN A 291 -22.15 15.51 -28.71
N GLU A 292 -20.95 15.93 -29.12
CA GLU A 292 -20.71 16.65 -30.39
C GLU A 292 -20.78 15.70 -31.60
N HIS A 293 -20.29 14.47 -31.46
CA HIS A 293 -20.19 13.47 -32.55
C HIS A 293 -21.21 12.34 -32.44
N ARG A 294 -22.32 12.59 -31.72
CA ARG A 294 -23.28 11.57 -31.31
C ARG A 294 -23.80 10.71 -32.47
N ALA A 295 -24.19 11.33 -33.57
CA ALA A 295 -24.76 10.62 -34.70
C ALA A 295 -23.78 9.62 -35.33
N ALA A 296 -22.50 9.99 -35.43
CA ALA A 296 -21.45 9.12 -35.98
C ALA A 296 -21.13 7.96 -35.02
N ILE A 297 -21.02 8.26 -33.72
CA ILE A 297 -20.68 7.28 -32.69
C ILE A 297 -21.83 6.30 -32.45
N ASP A 298 -23.09 6.78 -32.39
CA ASP A 298 -24.28 5.93 -32.22
C ASP A 298 -24.49 5.00 -33.43
N ALA A 299 -24.04 5.40 -34.63
CA ALA A 299 -24.10 4.57 -35.83
C ALA A 299 -22.96 3.55 -35.95
N CYS A 300 -21.88 3.72 -35.16
CA CYS A 300 -20.71 2.85 -35.22
C CYS A 300 -20.93 1.57 -34.38
N PRO A 301 -20.93 0.37 -34.99
CA PRO A 301 -21.17 -0.88 -34.26
C PRO A 301 -20.02 -1.27 -33.32
N MET A 302 -18.86 -0.64 -33.46
CA MET A 302 -17.66 -0.89 -32.65
C MET A 302 -17.53 0.07 -31.47
N CYS A 303 -18.33 1.14 -31.45
CA CYS A 303 -18.42 2.04 -30.30
C CYS A 303 -19.50 1.53 -29.35
N HIS A 304 -19.28 1.73 -28.06
CA HIS A 304 -20.27 1.39 -27.03
C HIS A 304 -20.55 2.59 -26.16
N VAL A 305 -21.83 2.99 -26.09
CA VAL A 305 -22.31 4.03 -25.19
C VAL A 305 -23.40 3.47 -24.31
N SER A 306 -23.21 3.55 -23.00
CA SER A 306 -24.27 3.30 -22.03
C SER A 306 -24.52 4.53 -21.18
N ILE A 307 -25.79 4.80 -20.90
CA ILE A 307 -26.23 5.97 -20.14
C ILE A 307 -26.99 5.49 -18.92
N THR A 308 -26.46 5.75 -17.74
CA THR A 308 -27.18 5.52 -16.49
C THR A 308 -27.96 6.79 -16.14
N LYS A 309 -29.28 6.71 -16.27
CA LYS A 309 -30.19 7.81 -15.97
C LYS A 309 -30.16 8.17 -14.49
N ASP A 310 -30.15 9.48 -14.21
CA ASP A 310 -30.20 10.03 -12.84
C ASP A 310 -29.11 9.48 -11.90
N TYR A 311 -27.97 9.08 -12.46
CA TYR A 311 -26.81 8.58 -11.72
C TYR A 311 -26.34 9.56 -10.64
N TYR A 312 -26.31 10.86 -10.95
CA TYR A 312 -25.89 11.93 -10.04
C TYR A 312 -27.05 12.53 -9.24
N ALA A 313 -28.26 11.98 -9.36
CA ALA A 313 -29.36 12.37 -8.51
C ALA A 313 -29.25 11.69 -7.13
N LEU A 314 -29.73 12.38 -6.10
CA LEU A 314 -29.53 11.96 -4.71
C LEU A 314 -30.82 12.14 -3.92
N TYR A 315 -31.20 11.12 -3.16
CA TYR A 315 -32.05 11.33 -1.99
C TYR A 315 -31.25 11.99 -0.89
N PHE A 316 -31.93 12.84 -0.14
CA PHE A 316 -31.37 13.65 0.92
C PHE A 316 -32.19 13.47 2.18
N THR A 317 -31.52 13.17 3.29
CA THR A 317 -32.10 13.18 4.65
C THR A 317 -31.24 14.07 5.53
N GLN A 318 -31.85 15.01 6.23
CA GLN A 318 -31.20 15.92 7.15
C GLN A 318 -31.84 15.83 8.53
N VAL A 319 -31.00 15.77 9.56
CA VAL A 319 -31.40 15.92 10.96
C VAL A 319 -30.77 17.23 11.44
N LYS A 320 -31.58 18.20 11.85
CA LYS A 320 -31.08 19.54 12.15
C LYS A 320 -31.84 20.22 13.28
N ASN A 321 -31.09 20.89 14.16
CA ASN A 321 -31.60 21.92 15.09
C ASN A 321 -30.77 23.21 14.95
N ALA A 322 -30.79 24.07 15.97
CA ALA A 322 -30.05 25.33 15.97
C ALA A 322 -28.53 25.14 15.99
N ASP A 323 -28.04 24.10 16.68
CA ASP A 323 -26.61 23.87 16.95
C ASP A 323 -25.97 22.83 16.03
N PHE A 324 -26.76 21.86 15.54
CA PHE A 324 -26.26 20.69 14.82
C PHE A 324 -27.00 20.49 13.51
N THR A 325 -26.27 20.03 12.50
CA THR A 325 -26.82 19.63 11.21
C THR A 325 -26.09 18.40 10.72
N PHE A 326 -26.83 17.30 10.57
CA PHE A 326 -26.37 16.06 9.96
C PHE A 326 -27.07 15.89 8.62
N SER A 327 -26.34 15.44 7.60
CA SER A 327 -26.90 15.29 6.25
C SER A 327 -26.40 14.02 5.59
N PHE A 328 -27.35 13.21 5.16
CA PHE A 328 -27.15 11.91 4.57
C PHE A 328 -27.64 11.93 3.13
N HIS A 329 -26.79 11.42 2.25
CA HIS A 329 -27.07 11.33 0.83
C HIS A 329 -27.08 9.87 0.42
N THR A 330 -28.08 9.51 -0.38
CA THR A 330 -28.21 8.17 -0.95
C THR A 330 -28.38 8.31 -2.47
N PRO A 331 -27.46 7.79 -3.29
CA PRO A 331 -27.57 7.83 -4.75
C PRO A 331 -28.93 7.29 -5.20
N TYR A 332 -29.60 7.97 -6.12
CA TYR A 332 -30.93 7.60 -6.59
C TYR A 332 -31.06 6.11 -6.98
N PRO A 333 -30.12 5.52 -7.76
CA PRO A 333 -30.19 4.10 -8.12
C PRO A 333 -30.19 3.15 -6.92
N LEU A 334 -29.54 3.55 -5.82
CA LEU A 334 -29.49 2.80 -4.56
C LEU A 334 -30.58 3.22 -3.58
N GLY A 335 -31.11 4.44 -3.66
CA GLY A 335 -32.07 4.94 -2.68
C GLY A 335 -33.51 4.59 -3.01
N ASN A 336 -33.83 4.27 -4.26
CA ASN A 336 -35.21 4.10 -4.70
C ASN A 336 -35.96 2.98 -3.96
N HIS A 337 -35.27 1.94 -3.50
CA HIS A 337 -35.88 0.88 -2.69
C HIS A 337 -36.11 1.27 -1.22
N LEU A 338 -35.35 2.26 -0.71
CA LEU A 338 -35.41 2.71 0.68
C LEU A 338 -36.36 3.91 0.84
N TYR A 339 -36.28 4.88 -0.07
CA TYR A 339 -37.07 6.12 -0.05
C TYR A 339 -38.36 6.00 -0.89
N GLY A 340 -38.43 5.07 -1.84
CA GLY A 340 -39.56 5.01 -2.76
C GLY A 340 -39.59 6.16 -3.79
N PRO A 341 -40.78 6.46 -4.37
CA PRO A 341 -40.90 7.37 -5.51
C PRO A 341 -40.42 8.81 -5.25
N VAL A 342 -39.59 9.34 -6.15
CA VAL A 342 -38.98 10.68 -6.04
C VAL A 342 -39.99 11.84 -5.97
N ASN A 343 -41.21 11.64 -6.46
CA ASN A 343 -42.26 12.67 -6.46
C ASN A 343 -42.87 12.91 -5.07
N GLN A 344 -42.57 12.07 -4.09
CA GLN A 344 -42.98 12.25 -2.70
C GLN A 344 -42.09 13.25 -1.95
N TYR A 345 -40.94 13.60 -2.51
CA TYR A 345 -39.95 14.45 -1.85
C TYR A 345 -39.88 15.84 -2.50
N PRO A 346 -39.74 16.92 -1.70
CA PRO A 346 -39.51 18.24 -2.24
C PRO A 346 -38.19 18.26 -3.02
N ARG A 347 -38.19 18.93 -4.16
CA ARG A 347 -36.95 19.20 -4.89
C ARG A 347 -36.13 20.20 -4.10
N VAL A 348 -34.90 19.80 -3.78
CA VAL A 348 -33.95 20.67 -3.10
C VAL A 348 -32.91 21.16 -4.10
N HIS A 349 -32.58 22.44 -4.04
CA HIS A 349 -31.41 22.97 -4.71
C HIS A 349 -30.24 22.89 -3.75
N HIS A 350 -29.33 21.96 -3.99
CA HIS A 350 -28.00 22.05 -3.42
C HIS A 350 -27.18 22.93 -4.35
N GLN A 351 -26.61 24.00 -3.80
CA GLN A 351 -25.46 24.61 -4.46
C GLN A 351 -24.33 23.58 -4.36
N PRO A 352 -23.72 23.16 -5.47
CA PRO A 352 -22.36 22.66 -5.41
C PRO A 352 -21.55 23.74 -4.68
N ASN A 353 -20.91 23.42 -3.56
CA ASN A 353 -20.08 24.40 -2.85
C ASN A 353 -19.11 25.05 -3.86
N VAL A 354 -18.93 26.37 -3.77
CA VAL A 354 -18.16 27.16 -4.75
C VAL A 354 -16.63 26.93 -4.62
N ASP A 355 -16.22 26.16 -3.60
CA ASP A 355 -14.90 25.51 -3.44
C ASP A 355 -15.02 23.96 -3.34
N GLY A 356 -16.09 23.39 -3.91
CA GLY A 356 -16.71 22.18 -3.39
C GLY A 356 -16.00 20.87 -3.68
N ASP A 357 -15.20 20.40 -2.71
CA ASP A 357 -15.00 18.98 -2.47
C ASP A 357 -16.34 18.25 -2.47
N PHE A 358 -16.61 17.41 -3.47
CA PHE A 358 -17.51 16.28 -3.25
C PHE A 358 -16.79 15.23 -2.40
N THR A 359 -16.43 15.57 -1.16
CA THR A 359 -16.18 14.60 -0.09
C THR A 359 -17.49 14.39 0.66
N PHE A 360 -18.47 13.80 -0.02
CA PHE A 360 -19.51 13.10 0.74
C PHE A 360 -18.80 12.18 1.72
N GLY A 361 -19.00 12.40 3.02
CA GLY A 361 -18.33 11.75 4.15
C GLY A 361 -16.82 11.61 3.97
N HIS A 362 -16.04 12.45 4.63
CA HIS A 362 -14.61 12.18 4.73
C HIS A 362 -14.38 10.79 5.32
N ALA A 363 -13.39 10.08 4.80
CA ALA A 363 -12.89 8.90 5.51
C ALA A 363 -12.45 9.32 6.90
N MET A 364 -12.76 8.48 7.90
CA MET A 364 -12.23 8.70 9.23
C MET A 364 -10.70 8.66 9.18
N ASP A 365 -10.05 9.59 9.87
CA ASP A 365 -8.59 9.57 9.98
C ASP A 365 -8.12 8.24 10.61
N ARG A 366 -7.00 7.70 10.10
CA ARG A 366 -6.47 6.41 10.54
C ARG A 366 -6.12 6.41 12.02
N GLU A 367 -5.48 7.46 12.52
CA GLU A 367 -5.09 7.55 13.91
C GLU A 367 -6.31 7.80 14.80
N LEU A 368 -7.30 8.55 14.33
CA LEU A 368 -8.59 8.68 15.02
C LEU A 368 -9.32 7.33 15.13
N LEU A 369 -9.44 6.57 14.04
CA LEU A 369 -10.07 5.24 14.03
C LEU A 369 -9.33 4.28 14.98
N ARG A 370 -7.99 4.33 15.02
CA ARG A 370 -7.17 3.57 15.98
C ARG A 370 -7.30 4.04 17.42
N ALA A 371 -7.55 5.32 17.64
CA ALA A 371 -7.69 5.92 18.96
C ALA A 371 -9.05 5.58 19.59
N VAL A 372 -10.13 5.73 18.82
CA VAL A 372 -11.51 5.52 19.25
C VAL A 372 -11.85 4.04 19.21
N GLY A 373 -11.46 3.34 18.14
CA GLY A 373 -11.76 1.94 17.92
C GLY A 373 -13.09 1.72 17.20
N GLU A 374 -13.05 0.95 16.11
CA GLU A 374 -14.20 0.58 15.28
C GLU A 374 -15.33 -0.06 16.10
N LYS A 375 -14.98 -0.99 16.99
CA LYS A 375 -15.96 -1.64 17.88
C LYS A 375 -16.73 -0.65 18.74
N ASN A 376 -16.07 0.35 19.31
CA ASN A 376 -16.74 1.34 20.18
C ASN A 376 -17.71 2.20 19.36
N ILE A 377 -17.36 2.56 18.12
CA ILE A 377 -18.26 3.29 17.21
C ILE A 377 -19.49 2.45 16.90
N LEU A 378 -19.31 1.14 16.66
CA LEU A 378 -20.41 0.22 16.39
C LEU A 378 -21.33 0.04 17.62
N ASP A 379 -20.74 -0.15 18.80
CA ASP A 379 -21.48 -0.34 20.06
C ASP A 379 -22.33 0.91 20.37
N GLU A 380 -21.77 2.12 20.22
CA GLU A 380 -22.50 3.38 20.42
C GLU A 380 -23.58 3.62 19.36
N PHE A 381 -23.31 3.26 18.09
CA PHE A 381 -24.32 3.30 17.04
C PHE A 381 -25.52 2.41 17.39
N GLN A 382 -25.27 1.18 17.83
CA GLN A 382 -26.33 0.24 18.22
C GLN A 382 -27.13 0.75 19.42
N GLN A 383 -26.47 1.31 20.43
CA GLN A 383 -27.14 1.92 21.57
C GLN A 383 -28.01 3.11 21.17
N ALA A 384 -27.49 4.00 20.33
CA ALA A 384 -28.24 5.17 19.86
C ALA A 384 -29.46 4.77 19.03
N ARG A 385 -29.33 3.73 18.20
CA ARG A 385 -30.43 3.17 17.41
C ARG A 385 -31.53 2.57 18.28
N LEU A 386 -31.14 1.77 19.29
CA LEU A 386 -32.09 1.23 20.27
C LEU A 386 -32.83 2.33 21.01
N ALA A 387 -32.12 3.35 21.49
CA ALA A 387 -32.71 4.48 22.21
C ALA A 387 -33.68 5.30 21.33
N PHE A 388 -33.42 5.40 20.02
CA PHE A 388 -34.32 6.08 19.09
C PHE A 388 -35.57 5.24 18.78
N GLY A 389 -35.42 3.92 18.61
CA GLY A 389 -36.55 3.02 18.32
C GLY A 389 -37.47 2.74 19.52
N GLU A 390 -37.10 3.16 20.73
CA GLU A 390 -37.96 3.11 21.93
C GLU A 390 -38.86 4.36 22.08
N LEU A 391 -38.70 5.37 21.22
CA LEU A 391 -39.57 6.55 21.12
C LEU A 391 -40.80 6.27 20.25
#